data_AF-A0A6B3M0Q3-F1
#
_entry.id   AF-A0A6B3M0Q3-F1
#
_cell.length_a   1.000
_cell.length_b   1.000
_cell.length_c   1.000
_cell.angle_alpha   90.00
_cell.angle_beta   90.00
_cell.angle_gamma   90.00
#
_symmetry.space_group_name_H-M   'P 1'
#
loop_
_entity.id
_entity.type
_entity.pdbx_description
1 polymer ?
#
loop_
_entity_poly.entity_id
_entity_poly.type
_entity_poly.pdbx_seq_one_letter_code
_entity_poly.pdbx_strand_id
1 'polypeptide(L)'
;MSDHSALARRANRIQIFLAHASEDKPQVLKLYERLRAKGYKPWLDKKDLIARQNWREEIPKAIKQSQIFIACLSNNSVRKQGYVTRELRLALNIYAERVPGTIYLIPLKLEDCEVPALQQAEYGISLQDIQWLDYWEADGFENLLRAIKYQFPTHLTTTSGEEKALGLPLSTVEFETVRVDAKGEVVKGEPNRKAKIVKEDLGNGISLEMVEIPGGSFKMGSPAWEKGRYKDESPQHDVKVPTFFMGRFEVTQEQYQQVMGKNPSRFKGNKRPVERVSWNEAMEFCKRLNQNQAERSYSLPSEAQWEYACRAGEKTPFHCGKTITDKLANYDAIRTYASEPAGKYRRETTPVGSFPANGFGLYDMHGNVWEWCFDDWHNNYKGAPTDGSAWIGGTGSNDIKVLRGGSWLYYPVFCRCASRHISNFGRVDVADFIGFRVVCVGARTM
;
A
#
# COMPACT_ATOMS: atom_id res chain seq x y z
N MET A 1 -17.49 -26.10 12.40
CA MET A 1 -16.18 -26.48 13.00
C MET A 1 -14.98 -26.15 12.10
N SER A 2 -14.97 -25.05 11.33
CA SER A 2 -13.90 -24.81 10.33
C SER A 2 -13.04 -23.55 10.54
N ASP A 3 -13.46 -22.56 11.33
CA ASP A 3 -12.76 -21.25 11.36
C ASP A 3 -11.61 -21.16 12.39
N HIS A 4 -11.74 -21.85 13.53
CA HIS A 4 -10.66 -21.91 14.53
C HIS A 4 -9.36 -22.55 14.01
N SER A 5 -9.45 -23.45 13.02
CA SER A 5 -8.29 -24.14 12.48
C SER A 5 -7.40 -23.25 11.61
N ALA A 6 -7.98 -22.25 10.92
CA ALA A 6 -7.26 -21.36 10.00
C ALA A 6 -6.54 -20.22 10.76
N LEU A 7 -7.18 -19.67 11.80
CA LEU A 7 -6.61 -18.64 12.67
C LEU A 7 -5.44 -19.19 13.50
N ALA A 8 -5.59 -20.37 14.10
CA ALA A 8 -4.49 -21.05 14.79
C ALA A 8 -3.31 -21.33 13.86
N ARG A 9 -3.57 -21.71 12.59
CA ARG A 9 -2.53 -21.90 11.57
C ARG A 9 -1.79 -20.61 11.18
N ARG A 10 -2.43 -19.43 11.29
CA ARG A 10 -1.84 -18.14 10.90
C ARG A 10 -1.04 -17.49 12.03
N ALA A 11 -1.51 -17.57 13.28
CA ALA A 11 -0.72 -17.17 14.45
C ALA A 11 0.56 -18.01 14.58
N ASN A 12 0.48 -19.32 14.25
CA ASN A 12 1.61 -20.26 14.32
C ASN A 12 2.74 -19.94 13.30
N ARG A 13 2.56 -18.93 12.45
CA ARG A 13 3.58 -18.45 11.49
C ARG A 13 4.33 -17.21 11.97
N ILE A 14 3.88 -16.54 13.04
CA ILE A 14 4.55 -15.34 13.56
C ILE A 14 5.61 -15.76 14.57
N GLN A 15 6.87 -15.66 14.17
CA GLN A 15 8.03 -15.91 15.02
C GLN A 15 8.39 -14.66 15.83
N ILE A 16 8.53 -14.83 17.15
CA ILE A 16 8.79 -13.75 18.11
C ILE A 16 10.08 -14.06 18.87
N PHE A 17 11.13 -13.25 18.69
CA PHE A 17 12.37 -13.40 19.43
C PHE A 17 12.25 -12.78 20.83
N LEU A 18 12.63 -13.51 21.89
CA LEU A 18 12.61 -13.02 23.27
C LEU A 18 14.05 -12.78 23.78
N ALA A 19 14.50 -11.52 23.73
CA ALA A 19 15.79 -11.12 24.30
C ALA A 19 15.65 -10.82 25.79
N HIS A 20 16.53 -11.40 26.63
CA HIS A 20 16.44 -11.29 28.08
C HIS A 20 17.79 -11.56 28.77
N ALA A 21 17.98 -11.04 29.99
CA ALA A 21 19.12 -11.46 30.80
C ALA A 21 18.88 -12.85 31.40
N SER A 22 19.96 -13.60 31.65
CA SER A 22 19.88 -14.96 32.22
C SER A 22 19.08 -15.04 33.52
N GLU A 23 19.09 -13.97 34.32
CA GLU A 23 18.38 -13.82 35.59
C GLU A 23 16.86 -13.70 35.41
N ASP A 24 16.40 -13.10 34.31
CA ASP A 24 14.97 -12.88 34.03
C ASP A 24 14.27 -14.13 33.48
N LYS A 25 15.05 -15.19 33.25
CA LYS A 25 14.62 -16.43 32.60
C LYS A 25 13.34 -17.04 33.19
N PRO A 26 13.12 -17.10 34.52
CA PRO A 26 11.87 -17.63 35.06
C PRO A 26 10.62 -16.85 34.59
N GLN A 27 10.71 -15.53 34.48
CA GLN A 27 9.60 -14.67 34.06
C GLN A 27 9.41 -14.70 32.53
N VAL A 28 10.51 -14.75 31.78
CA VAL A 28 10.50 -14.84 30.31
C VAL A 28 9.99 -16.20 29.83
N LEU A 29 10.26 -17.28 30.57
CA LEU A 29 9.67 -18.59 30.31
C LEU A 29 8.14 -18.58 30.48
N LYS A 30 7.62 -17.87 31.50
CA LYS A 30 6.17 -17.68 31.64
C LYS A 30 5.60 -16.91 30.45
N LEU A 31 6.28 -15.86 29.99
CA LEU A 31 5.90 -15.11 28.79
C LEU A 31 5.91 -16.01 27.53
N TYR A 32 6.95 -16.82 27.35
CA TYR A 32 7.07 -17.79 26.26
C TYR A 32 5.85 -18.72 26.21
N GLU A 33 5.49 -19.36 27.32
CA GLU A 33 4.35 -20.28 27.35
C GLU A 33 3.02 -19.54 27.13
N ARG A 34 2.86 -18.31 27.65
CA ARG A 34 1.66 -17.50 27.40
C ARG A 34 1.51 -17.12 25.92
N LEU A 35 2.60 -16.74 25.24
CA LEU A 35 2.59 -16.44 23.80
C LEU A 35 2.28 -17.71 22.98
N ARG A 36 2.86 -18.85 23.35
CA ARG A 36 2.59 -20.14 22.72
C ARG A 36 1.14 -20.57 22.89
N ALA A 37 0.55 -20.37 24.07
CA ALA A 37 -0.86 -20.63 24.34
C ALA A 37 -1.81 -19.77 23.50
N LYS A 38 -1.36 -18.58 23.06
CA LYS A 38 -2.09 -17.71 22.12
C LYS A 38 -1.83 -18.04 20.65
N GLY A 39 -1.03 -19.08 20.38
CA GLY A 39 -0.78 -19.61 19.04
C GLY A 39 0.42 -18.99 18.33
N TYR A 40 1.22 -18.13 18.97
CA TYR A 40 2.45 -17.58 18.38
C TYR A 40 3.61 -18.58 18.45
N LYS A 41 4.67 -18.31 17.68
CA LYS A 41 5.92 -19.08 17.70
C LYS A 41 7.04 -18.29 18.41
N PRO A 42 7.05 -18.20 19.75
CA PRO A 42 8.15 -17.56 20.45
C PRO A 42 9.44 -18.36 20.24
N TRP A 43 10.57 -17.65 20.21
CA TRP A 43 11.91 -18.20 20.10
C TRP A 43 12.72 -17.76 21.32
N LEU A 44 13.29 -18.71 22.03
CA LEU A 44 14.11 -18.53 23.22
C LEU A 44 15.32 -19.46 23.16
N ASP A 45 16.51 -18.93 23.37
CA ASP A 45 17.79 -19.66 23.34
C ASP A 45 17.75 -21.00 24.11
N LYS A 46 17.15 -21.02 25.30
CA LYS A 46 17.08 -22.20 26.17
C LYS A 46 16.12 -23.29 25.67
N LYS A 47 15.16 -22.94 24.81
CA LYS A 47 14.11 -23.84 24.33
C LYS A 47 14.32 -24.27 22.88
N ASP A 48 14.84 -23.37 22.06
CA ASP A 48 14.86 -23.51 20.60
C ASP A 48 16.26 -23.76 20.02
N LEU A 49 17.35 -23.62 20.80
CA LEU A 49 18.67 -24.10 20.40
C LEU A 49 18.78 -25.61 20.63
N ILE A 50 19.14 -26.33 19.57
CA ILE A 50 19.40 -27.77 19.62
C ILE A 50 20.83 -28.01 20.11
N ALA A 51 21.05 -29.04 20.92
CA ALA A 51 22.39 -29.48 21.30
C ALA A 51 23.29 -29.60 20.06
N ARG A 52 24.53 -29.09 20.14
CA ARG A 52 25.53 -29.04 19.05
C ARG A 52 25.44 -27.85 18.09
N GLN A 53 24.43 -26.97 18.18
CA GLN A 53 24.40 -25.72 17.43
C GLN A 53 25.29 -24.64 18.05
N ASN A 54 25.98 -23.87 17.20
CA ASN A 54 26.75 -22.71 17.64
C ASN A 54 25.82 -21.52 17.89
N TRP A 55 25.57 -21.19 19.15
CA TRP A 55 24.71 -20.07 19.56
C TRP A 55 25.14 -18.72 18.95
N ARG A 56 26.44 -18.53 18.67
CA ARG A 56 26.94 -17.29 18.04
C ARG A 56 26.50 -17.11 16.59
N GLU A 57 26.10 -18.19 15.93
CA GLU A 57 25.62 -18.18 14.54
C GLU A 57 24.10 -18.23 14.47
N GLU A 58 23.45 -19.01 15.33
CA GLU A 58 22.00 -19.23 15.27
C GLU A 58 21.18 -18.06 15.82
N ILE A 59 21.66 -17.37 16.85
CA ILE A 59 20.93 -16.24 17.43
C ILE A 59 20.78 -15.07 16.45
N PRO A 60 21.83 -14.59 15.76
CA PRO A 60 21.67 -13.58 14.72
C PRO A 60 20.72 -14.00 13.59
N LYS A 61 20.70 -15.29 13.21
CA LYS A 61 19.75 -15.82 12.22
C LYS A 61 18.32 -15.76 12.75
N ALA A 62 18.09 -16.20 13.98
CA ALA A 62 16.78 -16.18 14.62
C ALA A 62 16.23 -14.75 14.75
N ILE A 63 17.08 -13.78 15.12
CA ILE A 63 16.72 -12.35 15.17
C ILE A 63 16.28 -11.87 13.79
N LYS A 64 17.09 -12.12 12.74
CA LYS A 64 16.76 -11.70 11.36
C LYS A 64 15.50 -12.36 10.79
N GLN A 65 15.21 -13.61 11.17
CA GLN A 65 14.04 -14.36 10.71
C GLN A 65 12.77 -14.02 11.50
N SER A 66 12.91 -13.48 12.71
CA SER A 66 11.77 -13.15 13.55
C SER A 66 11.01 -11.94 13.01
N GLN A 67 9.68 -12.03 13.09
CA GLN A 67 8.80 -10.96 12.69
C GLN A 67 8.70 -9.87 13.76
N ILE A 68 8.88 -10.26 15.03
CA ILE A 68 8.92 -9.39 16.20
C ILE A 68 10.13 -9.75 17.06
N PHE A 69 10.76 -8.74 17.62
CA PHE A 69 11.79 -8.81 18.64
C PHE A 69 11.27 -8.14 19.91
N ILE A 70 11.15 -8.89 21.00
CA ILE A 70 10.78 -8.36 22.32
C ILE A 70 12.05 -8.23 23.16
N ALA A 71 12.34 -6.98 23.54
CA ALA A 71 13.42 -6.64 24.46
C ALA A 71 12.89 -6.68 25.90
N CYS A 72 13.16 -7.76 26.64
CA CYS A 72 12.72 -7.88 28.03
C CYS A 72 13.67 -7.09 28.96
N LEU A 73 13.17 -5.99 29.52
CA LEU A 73 13.95 -5.05 30.34
C LEU A 73 13.71 -5.29 31.83
N SER A 74 14.77 -5.35 32.63
CA SER A 74 14.76 -5.43 34.09
C SER A 74 15.98 -4.71 34.63
N ASN A 75 16.06 -4.47 35.95
CA ASN A 75 17.27 -3.92 36.55
C ASN A 75 18.50 -4.80 36.28
N ASN A 76 18.33 -6.11 36.09
CA ASN A 76 19.42 -7.02 35.73
C ASN A 76 19.85 -6.87 34.26
N SER A 77 18.90 -6.71 33.34
CA SER A 77 19.20 -6.63 31.91
C SER A 77 19.72 -5.26 31.48
N VAL A 78 19.32 -4.19 32.17
CA VAL A 78 19.76 -2.80 31.94
C VAL A 78 21.18 -2.55 32.47
N ARG A 79 21.55 -3.12 33.63
CA ARG A 79 22.87 -2.90 34.27
C ARG A 79 24.00 -3.72 33.65
N LYS A 80 23.69 -4.75 32.85
CA LYS A 80 24.71 -5.62 32.24
C LYS A 80 25.18 -5.09 30.89
N GLN A 81 26.49 -4.89 30.78
CA GLN A 81 27.15 -4.88 29.47
C GLN A 81 27.38 -6.33 29.04
N GLY A 82 26.49 -6.86 28.20
CA GLY A 82 26.47 -8.28 27.90
C GLY A 82 25.86 -8.62 26.55
N TYR A 83 25.49 -9.88 26.38
CA TYR A 83 24.95 -10.41 25.14
C TYR A 83 23.59 -9.80 24.76
N VAL A 84 22.74 -9.51 25.75
CA VAL A 84 21.47 -8.77 25.58
C VAL A 84 21.73 -7.44 24.87
N THR A 85 22.79 -6.72 25.26
CA THR A 85 23.20 -5.47 24.61
C THR A 85 23.57 -5.68 23.14
N ARG A 86 24.17 -6.81 22.78
CA ARG A 86 24.52 -7.15 21.39
C ARG A 86 23.28 -7.50 20.56
N GLU A 87 22.36 -8.29 21.10
CA GLU A 87 21.07 -8.60 20.46
C GLU A 87 20.24 -7.34 20.24
N LEU A 88 20.17 -6.46 21.25
CA LEU A 88 19.49 -5.16 21.18
C LEU A 88 20.10 -4.24 20.12
N ARG A 89 21.44 -4.16 20.03
CA ARG A 89 22.10 -3.38 18.96
C ARG A 89 21.78 -3.93 17.57
N LEU A 90 21.80 -5.24 17.39
CA LEU A 90 21.43 -5.86 16.12
C LEU A 90 19.96 -5.61 15.77
N ALA A 91 19.07 -5.71 16.76
CA ALA A 91 17.65 -5.43 16.57
C ALA A 91 17.39 -3.94 16.25
N LEU A 92 18.09 -3.01 16.89
CA LEU A 92 18.02 -1.57 16.59
C LEU A 92 18.51 -1.25 15.18
N ASN A 93 19.59 -1.89 14.70
CA ASN A 93 20.05 -1.73 13.32
C ASN A 93 18.98 -2.23 12.33
N ILE A 94 18.42 -3.42 12.57
CA ILE A 94 17.33 -3.97 11.73
C ILE A 94 16.08 -3.08 11.79
N TYR A 95 15.80 -2.46 12.94
CA TYR A 95 14.69 -1.53 13.10
C TYR A 95 14.92 -0.24 12.30
N ALA A 96 16.14 0.31 12.31
CA ALA A 96 16.49 1.53 11.58
C ALA A 96 16.43 1.38 10.06
N GLU A 97 16.73 0.19 9.54
CA GLU A 97 16.66 -0.12 8.10
C GLU A 97 15.23 -0.41 7.59
N ARG A 98 14.23 -0.47 8.49
CA ARG A 98 12.83 -0.74 8.12
C ARG A 98 12.05 0.54 7.84
N VAL A 99 11.01 0.41 7.01
CA VAL A 99 10.07 1.51 6.72
C VAL A 99 9.49 2.06 8.04
N PRO A 100 9.45 3.39 8.23
CA PRO A 100 8.84 4.00 9.41
C PRO A 100 7.42 3.47 9.66
N GLY A 101 7.11 3.05 10.90
CA GLY A 101 5.79 2.50 11.28
C GLY A 101 5.66 0.96 11.28
N THR A 102 6.76 0.21 11.24
CA THR A 102 6.75 -1.24 11.54
C THR A 102 7.10 -1.53 13.00
N ILE A 103 6.24 -2.23 13.75
CA ILE A 103 6.58 -2.74 15.08
C ILE A 103 7.39 -4.02 14.92
N TYR A 104 8.71 -3.84 14.78
CA TYR A 104 9.66 -4.94 14.86
C TYR A 104 10.26 -5.07 16.27
N LEU A 105 10.59 -3.97 16.93
CA LEU A 105 11.23 -3.95 18.24
C LEU A 105 10.24 -3.45 19.30
N ILE A 106 9.94 -4.30 20.30
CA ILE A 106 9.06 -3.96 21.44
C ILE A 106 9.89 -3.98 22.73
N PRO A 107 10.18 -2.81 23.33
CA PRO A 107 10.69 -2.75 24.69
C PRO A 107 9.59 -3.17 25.68
N LEU A 108 9.83 -4.25 26.41
CA LEU A 108 8.90 -4.82 27.39
C LEU A 108 9.59 -4.83 28.76
N LYS A 109 9.27 -3.87 29.61
CA LYS A 109 9.78 -3.85 30.97
C LYS A 109 9.08 -4.94 31.79
N LEU A 110 9.86 -5.81 32.44
CA LEU A 110 9.41 -6.92 33.28
C LEU A 110 9.15 -6.50 34.73
N GLU A 111 9.77 -5.40 35.14
CA GLU A 111 9.67 -4.70 36.41
C GLU A 111 10.00 -3.23 36.16
N ASP A 112 9.78 -2.37 37.16
CA ASP A 112 10.15 -0.96 37.00
C ASP A 112 11.68 -0.79 36.95
N CYS A 113 12.17 -0.33 35.79
CA CYS A 113 13.58 -0.12 35.49
C CYS A 113 13.75 0.99 34.44
N GLU A 114 14.96 1.55 34.32
CA GLU A 114 15.25 2.55 33.29
C GLU A 114 15.46 1.89 31.92
N VAL A 115 14.96 2.52 30.85
CA VAL A 115 15.25 2.08 29.48
C VAL A 115 16.68 2.51 29.10
N PRO A 116 17.57 1.59 28.66
CA PRO A 116 18.94 1.93 28.33
C PRO A 116 19.04 3.01 27.24
N ALA A 117 19.94 3.98 27.41
CA ALA A 117 20.27 5.01 26.41
C ALA A 117 21.11 4.44 25.25
N LEU A 118 20.61 3.37 24.62
CA LEU A 118 21.27 2.69 23.52
C LEU A 118 20.86 3.34 22.20
N GLN A 119 21.84 3.90 21.48
CA GLN A 119 21.62 4.60 20.20
C GLN A 119 22.26 3.86 19.03
N GLN A 120 21.58 3.91 17.88
CA GLN A 120 22.12 3.50 16.60
C GLN A 120 22.87 4.66 15.94
N ALA A 121 24.07 4.38 15.40
CA ALA A 121 25.04 5.41 15.04
C ALA A 121 24.77 6.15 13.71
N GLU A 122 24.02 5.57 12.78
CA GLU A 122 23.85 6.09 11.40
C GLU A 122 22.61 6.98 11.27
N TYR A 123 21.49 6.57 11.88
CA TYR A 123 20.19 7.22 11.83
C TYR A 123 19.81 7.90 13.15
N GLY A 124 20.65 7.77 14.20
CA GLY A 124 20.45 8.43 15.49
C GLY A 124 19.30 7.91 16.35
N ILE A 125 18.74 6.73 16.02
CA ILE A 125 17.57 6.17 16.71
C ILE A 125 17.98 5.64 18.10
N SER A 126 17.36 6.15 19.16
CA SER A 126 17.53 5.66 20.53
C SER A 126 16.46 4.64 20.91
N LEU A 127 16.83 3.64 21.72
CA LEU A 127 15.85 2.75 22.36
C LEU A 127 14.89 3.52 23.28
N GLN A 128 15.32 4.65 23.84
CA GLN A 128 14.49 5.53 24.67
C GLN A 128 13.43 6.30 23.86
N ASP A 129 13.60 6.41 22.55
CA ASP A 129 12.63 7.05 21.66
C ASP A 129 11.50 6.09 21.26
N ILE A 130 11.59 4.81 21.65
CA ILE A 130 10.61 3.77 21.34
C ILE A 130 9.71 3.56 22.57
N GLN A 131 8.39 3.69 22.37
CA GLN A 131 7.40 3.44 23.42
C GLN A 131 7.56 2.01 23.98
N TRP A 132 7.61 1.90 25.31
CA TRP A 132 7.72 0.61 26.02
C TRP A 132 6.37 0.17 26.62
N LEU A 133 6.33 -1.10 27.03
CA LEU A 133 5.21 -1.71 27.73
C LEU A 133 5.63 -2.19 29.12
N ASP A 134 4.79 -1.94 30.11
CA ASP A 134 4.99 -2.37 31.49
C ASP A 134 4.28 -3.72 31.73
N TYR A 135 5.05 -4.81 31.71
CA TYR A 135 4.50 -6.17 31.72
C TYR A 135 3.94 -6.61 33.08
N TRP A 136 4.38 -5.99 34.17
CA TRP A 136 3.91 -6.31 35.52
C TRP A 136 2.52 -5.74 35.83
N GLU A 137 2.01 -4.83 34.99
CA GLU A 137 0.66 -4.28 35.15
C GLU A 137 -0.41 -5.32 34.80
N ALA A 138 -1.63 -5.13 35.35
CA ALA A 138 -2.72 -6.10 35.24
C ALA A 138 -3.11 -6.42 33.79
N ASP A 139 -2.99 -5.44 32.90
CA ASP A 139 -3.26 -5.54 31.46
C ASP A 139 -1.97 -5.62 30.62
N GLY A 140 -0.78 -5.68 31.22
CA GLY A 140 0.51 -5.63 30.53
C GLY A 140 0.69 -6.70 29.44
N PHE A 141 0.21 -7.93 29.68
CA PHE A 141 0.23 -8.97 28.64
C PHE A 141 -0.81 -8.74 27.53
N GLU A 142 -1.99 -8.21 27.85
CA GLU A 142 -3.00 -7.90 26.83
C GLU A 142 -2.56 -6.69 25.99
N ASN A 143 -1.85 -5.73 26.58
CA ASN A 143 -1.18 -4.64 25.86
C ASN A 143 -0.08 -5.17 24.94
N LEU A 144 0.72 -6.14 25.40
CA LEU A 144 1.69 -6.84 24.54
C LEU A 144 1.00 -7.58 23.39
N LEU A 145 -0.10 -8.30 23.65
CA LEU A 145 -0.87 -8.95 22.59
C LEU A 145 -1.48 -7.94 21.63
N ARG A 146 -1.91 -6.76 22.12
CA ARG A 146 -2.38 -5.66 21.28
C ARG A 146 -1.27 -5.19 20.36
N ALA A 147 -0.06 -4.94 20.87
CA ALA A 147 1.11 -4.56 20.06
C ALA A 147 1.49 -5.62 19.01
N ILE A 148 1.40 -6.92 19.35
CA ILE A 148 1.66 -8.02 18.39
C ILE A 148 0.57 -8.10 17.32
N LYS A 149 -0.71 -8.04 17.72
CA LYS A 149 -1.87 -8.08 16.78
C LYS A 149 -1.93 -6.84 15.91
N TYR A 150 -1.46 -5.73 16.42
CA TYR A 150 -1.36 -4.49 15.69
C TYR A 150 -0.43 -4.61 14.48
N GLN A 151 0.74 -5.23 14.67
CA GLN A 151 1.66 -5.55 13.57
C GLN A 151 1.11 -6.64 12.63
N PHE A 152 0.27 -7.57 13.15
CA PHE A 152 -0.30 -8.70 12.41
C PHE A 152 -1.81 -8.86 12.66
N PRO A 153 -2.67 -8.01 12.07
CA PRO A 153 -4.10 -8.04 12.34
C PRO A 153 -4.71 -9.39 11.97
N THR A 154 -5.25 -10.07 12.98
CA THR A 154 -6.13 -11.23 12.84
C THR A 154 -7.56 -10.72 12.95
N HIS A 155 -8.30 -10.75 11.84
CA HIS A 155 -9.66 -10.24 11.81
C HIS A 155 -10.62 -11.15 12.60
N LEU A 156 -11.47 -10.48 13.42
CA LEU A 156 -12.83 -10.78 13.88
C LEU A 156 -13.05 -11.15 15.36
N THR A 157 -13.71 -10.23 16.06
CA THR A 157 -14.75 -10.52 17.07
C THR A 157 -16.09 -10.08 16.51
N THR A 158 -17.06 -10.99 16.54
CA THR A 158 -18.48 -10.82 16.20
C THR A 158 -19.19 -9.84 17.15
N THR A 159 -19.71 -8.77 16.57
CA THR A 159 -21.00 -8.18 16.93
C THR A 159 -21.80 -8.09 15.65
N SER A 160 -23.07 -8.49 15.69
CA SER A 160 -24.03 -8.25 14.61
C SER A 160 -24.14 -6.73 14.38
N GLY A 161 -23.42 -6.23 13.38
CA GLY A 161 -23.32 -4.82 13.03
C GLY A 161 -22.59 -4.70 11.70
N GLU A 162 -23.04 -3.78 10.85
CA GLU A 162 -22.60 -3.53 9.48
C GLU A 162 -21.12 -3.83 9.24
N GLU A 163 -20.79 -4.57 8.17
CA GLU A 163 -19.41 -4.87 7.78
C GLU A 163 -18.65 -3.54 7.64
N LYS A 164 -17.49 -3.39 8.30
CA LYS A 164 -16.67 -2.18 8.22
C LYS A 164 -15.28 -2.51 7.68
N ALA A 165 -14.74 -1.61 6.89
CA ALA A 165 -13.33 -1.61 6.50
C ALA A 165 -12.79 -0.18 6.67
N LEU A 166 -11.51 -0.06 7.04
CA LEU A 166 -10.91 1.27 7.28
C LEU A 166 -11.64 2.10 8.36
N GLY A 167 -12.40 1.49 9.27
CA GLY A 167 -13.26 2.22 10.21
C GLY A 167 -14.58 2.76 9.64
N LEU A 168 -14.79 2.61 8.33
CA LEU A 168 -15.96 3.07 7.60
C LEU A 168 -16.94 1.93 7.31
N PRO A 169 -18.25 2.22 7.20
CA PRO A 169 -19.22 1.26 6.68
C PRO A 169 -18.81 0.76 5.29
N LEU A 170 -18.72 -0.56 5.16
CA LEU A 170 -18.49 -1.24 3.90
C LEU A 170 -19.84 -1.46 3.22
N SER A 171 -19.96 -1.00 2.00
CA SER A 171 -21.15 -1.18 1.18
C SER A 171 -20.78 -1.86 -0.13
N THR A 172 -21.77 -2.39 -0.84
CA THR A 172 -21.57 -2.95 -2.17
C THR A 172 -22.24 -2.07 -3.20
N VAL A 173 -21.54 -1.76 -4.28
CA VAL A 173 -22.10 -1.08 -5.45
C VAL A 173 -22.11 -2.00 -6.65
N GLU A 174 -23.17 -1.88 -7.44
CA GLU A 174 -23.29 -2.53 -8.74
C GLU A 174 -22.76 -1.60 -9.84
N PHE A 175 -22.11 -2.19 -10.83
CA PHE A 175 -21.58 -1.47 -11.98
C PHE A 175 -21.49 -2.38 -13.20
N GLU A 176 -21.46 -1.74 -14.36
CA GLU A 176 -21.26 -2.41 -15.64
C GLU A 176 -19.80 -2.35 -16.10
N THR A 177 -19.40 -3.37 -16.85
CA THR A 177 -18.13 -3.39 -17.58
C THR A 177 -18.40 -3.62 -19.06
N VAL A 178 -17.57 -3.05 -19.92
CA VAL A 178 -17.68 -3.19 -21.38
C VAL A 178 -16.34 -3.66 -21.95
N ARG A 179 -16.42 -4.63 -22.86
CA ARG A 179 -15.29 -5.14 -23.64
C ARG A 179 -15.57 -5.06 -25.12
N VAL A 180 -14.50 -4.78 -25.87
CA VAL A 180 -14.54 -4.65 -27.34
C VAL A 180 -13.55 -5.58 -28.01
N ASP A 181 -13.85 -5.97 -29.25
CA ASP A 181 -12.91 -6.64 -30.13
C ASP A 181 -11.89 -5.68 -30.76
N ALA A 182 -11.11 -6.15 -31.73
CA ALA A 182 -10.11 -5.34 -32.41
C ALA A 182 -10.70 -4.24 -33.33
N LYS A 183 -12.00 -4.31 -33.66
CA LYS A 183 -12.75 -3.31 -34.44
C LYS A 183 -13.46 -2.29 -33.54
N GLY A 184 -13.33 -2.42 -32.22
CA GLY A 184 -14.04 -1.56 -31.26
C GLY A 184 -15.52 -1.90 -31.11
N GLU A 185 -15.97 -3.05 -31.62
CA GLU A 185 -17.34 -3.52 -31.47
C GLU A 185 -17.49 -4.21 -30.10
N VAL A 186 -18.60 -3.95 -29.41
CA VAL A 186 -18.85 -4.53 -28.09
C VAL A 186 -19.06 -6.04 -28.22
N VAL A 187 -18.23 -6.83 -27.54
CA VAL A 187 -18.28 -8.31 -27.59
C VAL A 187 -18.72 -8.95 -26.28
N LYS A 188 -18.47 -8.28 -25.16
CA LYS A 188 -18.84 -8.78 -23.84
C LYS A 188 -19.04 -7.61 -22.89
N GLY A 189 -20.01 -7.72 -22.00
CA GLY A 189 -20.17 -6.83 -20.87
C GLY A 189 -20.80 -7.58 -19.72
N GLU A 190 -20.45 -7.21 -18.49
CA GLU A 190 -21.05 -7.76 -17.28
C GLU A 190 -21.81 -6.62 -16.60
N PRO A 191 -23.15 -6.60 -16.66
CA PRO A 191 -23.95 -5.44 -16.24
C PRO A 191 -24.08 -5.32 -14.71
N ASN A 192 -23.91 -6.43 -13.99
CA ASN A 192 -24.21 -6.53 -12.55
C ASN A 192 -22.97 -6.94 -11.75
N ARG A 193 -21.79 -6.41 -12.09
CA ARG A 193 -20.60 -6.65 -11.27
C ARG A 193 -20.73 -5.90 -9.96
N LYS A 194 -20.12 -6.45 -8.91
CA LYS A 194 -20.17 -5.92 -7.55
C LYS A 194 -18.77 -5.57 -7.09
N ALA A 195 -18.65 -4.41 -6.46
CA ALA A 195 -17.44 -3.98 -5.77
C ALA A 195 -17.81 -3.55 -4.35
N LYS A 196 -16.95 -3.92 -3.40
CA LYS A 196 -17.02 -3.41 -2.03
C LYS A 196 -16.40 -2.01 -2.01
N ILE A 197 -17.12 -1.05 -1.43
CA ILE A 197 -16.66 0.33 -1.31
C ILE A 197 -16.82 0.84 0.12
N VAL A 198 -15.94 1.77 0.48
CA VAL A 198 -16.13 2.66 1.63
C VAL A 198 -16.25 4.09 1.12
N LYS A 199 -16.92 4.95 1.89
CA LYS A 199 -17.07 6.38 1.59
C LYS A 199 -16.46 7.21 2.69
N GLU A 200 -15.43 7.97 2.36
CA GLU A 200 -14.88 8.99 3.24
C GLU A 200 -15.72 10.26 3.10
N ASP A 201 -16.25 10.78 4.20
CA ASP A 201 -16.95 12.06 4.20
C ASP A 201 -15.92 13.20 4.27
N LEU A 202 -15.93 14.08 3.28
CA LEU A 202 -15.07 15.28 3.24
C LEU A 202 -15.81 16.53 3.77
N GLY A 203 -17.07 16.38 4.19
CA GLY A 203 -17.97 17.45 4.61
C GLY A 203 -18.82 18.01 3.47
N ASN A 204 -19.86 18.77 3.82
CA ASN A 204 -20.76 19.45 2.88
C ASN A 204 -21.43 18.52 1.85
N GLY A 205 -21.64 17.24 2.21
CA GLY A 205 -22.21 16.23 1.31
C GLY A 205 -21.27 15.76 0.20
N ILE A 206 -19.97 16.09 0.28
CA ILE A 206 -18.94 15.64 -0.65
C ILE A 206 -18.24 14.43 -0.02
N SER A 207 -18.19 13.32 -0.75
CA SER A 207 -17.50 12.11 -0.29
C SER A 207 -16.49 11.61 -1.30
N LEU A 208 -15.47 10.91 -0.82
CA LEU A 208 -14.53 10.14 -1.63
C LEU A 208 -14.89 8.65 -1.56
N GLU A 209 -15.28 8.07 -2.70
CA GLU A 209 -15.58 6.64 -2.81
C GLU A 209 -14.31 5.84 -3.08
N MET A 210 -14.05 4.86 -2.22
CA MET A 210 -12.85 4.03 -2.27
C MET A 210 -13.25 2.57 -2.48
N VAL A 211 -12.76 1.96 -3.55
CA VAL A 211 -13.05 0.58 -3.92
C VAL A 211 -12.02 -0.37 -3.33
N GLU A 212 -12.47 -1.47 -2.71
CA GLU A 212 -11.58 -2.55 -2.28
C GLU A 212 -11.01 -3.27 -3.51
N ILE A 213 -9.69 -3.16 -3.67
CA ILE A 213 -8.93 -3.86 -4.70
C ILE A 213 -8.39 -5.16 -4.09
N PRO A 214 -8.87 -6.34 -4.53
CA PRO A 214 -8.44 -7.60 -3.96
C PRO A 214 -6.95 -7.82 -4.21
N GLY A 215 -6.21 -8.30 -3.22
CA GLY A 215 -4.81 -8.66 -3.41
C GLY A 215 -4.64 -9.82 -4.39
N GLY A 216 -3.53 -9.82 -5.12
CA GLY A 216 -3.24 -10.85 -6.13
C GLY A 216 -1.85 -10.72 -6.73
N SER A 217 -1.60 -11.47 -7.80
CA SER A 217 -0.36 -11.38 -8.56
C SER A 217 -0.65 -11.09 -10.02
N PHE A 218 0.19 -10.28 -10.65
CA PHE A 218 0.10 -9.98 -12.07
C PHE A 218 1.49 -9.79 -12.68
N LYS A 219 1.53 -9.79 -14.01
CA LYS A 219 2.74 -9.50 -14.76
C LYS A 219 2.73 -8.01 -15.14
N MET A 220 3.61 -7.23 -14.50
CA MET A 220 3.76 -5.80 -14.71
C MET A 220 4.63 -5.51 -15.94
N GLY A 221 4.31 -4.44 -16.67
CA GLY A 221 4.96 -4.07 -17.92
C GLY A 221 4.34 -4.73 -19.16
N SER A 222 4.92 -4.47 -20.33
CA SER A 222 4.37 -4.93 -21.62
C SER A 222 5.20 -6.04 -22.29
N PRO A 223 4.55 -7.02 -22.92
CA PRO A 223 5.26 -8.08 -23.64
C PRO A 223 5.93 -7.52 -24.90
N ALA A 224 6.97 -8.19 -25.38
CA ALA A 224 7.82 -7.68 -26.45
C ALA A 224 7.08 -7.36 -27.78
N TRP A 225 5.93 -7.99 -28.00
CA TRP A 225 5.08 -7.87 -29.18
C TRP A 225 3.88 -6.92 -29.00
N GLU A 226 3.70 -6.28 -27.83
CA GLU A 226 2.63 -5.30 -27.65
C GLU A 226 2.85 -4.06 -28.52
N LYS A 227 1.84 -3.68 -29.31
CA LYS A 227 1.92 -2.53 -30.22
C LYS A 227 2.16 -1.25 -29.44
N GLY A 228 3.15 -0.46 -29.86
CA GLY A 228 3.42 0.86 -29.28
C GLY A 228 4.00 0.83 -27.86
N ARG A 229 4.55 -0.31 -27.42
CA ARG A 229 5.34 -0.39 -26.19
C ARG A 229 6.62 0.46 -26.26
N TYR A 230 7.00 1.00 -25.11
CA TYR A 230 8.30 1.63 -24.89
C TYR A 230 9.27 0.69 -24.15
N LYS A 231 10.56 1.06 -24.13
CA LYS A 231 11.64 0.23 -23.53
C LYS A 231 11.57 0.21 -22.00
N ASP A 232 11.08 1.28 -21.39
CA ASP A 232 10.92 1.47 -19.95
C ASP A 232 9.77 0.67 -19.35
N GLU A 233 8.95 0.03 -20.18
CA GLU A 233 7.90 -0.92 -19.78
C GLU A 233 8.43 -2.35 -19.61
N SER A 234 9.75 -2.53 -19.64
CA SER A 234 10.42 -3.84 -19.64
C SER A 234 11.56 -3.91 -18.61
N PRO A 235 11.98 -5.11 -18.17
CA PRO A 235 11.38 -6.42 -18.46
C PRO A 235 10.01 -6.59 -17.79
N GLN A 236 9.17 -7.44 -18.38
CA GLN A 236 7.99 -7.91 -17.66
C GLN A 236 8.43 -8.74 -16.45
N HIS A 237 7.81 -8.49 -15.30
CA HIS A 237 8.13 -9.15 -14.04
C HIS A 237 6.86 -9.41 -13.24
N ASP A 238 6.90 -10.40 -12.35
CA ASP A 238 5.76 -10.76 -11.53
C ASP A 238 5.75 -9.91 -10.25
N VAL A 239 4.57 -9.34 -9.96
CA VAL A 239 4.36 -8.48 -8.79
C VAL A 239 3.18 -9.02 -8.01
N LYS A 240 3.34 -9.14 -6.69
CA LYS A 240 2.29 -9.52 -5.75
C LYS A 240 1.80 -8.28 -5.00
N VAL A 241 0.57 -7.87 -5.26
CA VAL A 241 -0.04 -6.67 -4.67
C VAL A 241 -0.95 -7.13 -3.52
N PRO A 242 -0.79 -6.58 -2.29
CA PRO A 242 -1.72 -6.85 -1.19
C PRO A 242 -3.09 -6.24 -1.46
N THR A 243 -4.11 -6.59 -0.68
CA THR A 243 -5.41 -5.87 -0.71
C THR A 243 -5.21 -4.43 -0.26
N PHE A 244 -5.85 -3.49 -0.94
CA PHE A 244 -5.86 -2.06 -0.60
C PHE A 244 -7.15 -1.43 -1.11
N PHE A 245 -7.40 -0.17 -0.77
CA PHE A 245 -8.50 0.61 -1.31
C PHE A 245 -7.97 1.64 -2.31
N MET A 246 -8.69 1.87 -3.41
CA MET A 246 -8.33 2.87 -4.42
C MET A 246 -9.53 3.76 -4.74
N GLY A 247 -9.31 5.04 -4.97
CA GLY A 247 -10.34 5.97 -5.42
C GLY A 247 -11.05 5.40 -6.64
N ARG A 248 -12.38 5.26 -6.54
CA ARG A 248 -13.24 4.77 -7.62
C ARG A 248 -13.06 5.59 -8.90
N PHE A 249 -12.78 6.86 -8.70
CA PHE A 249 -12.57 7.90 -9.68
C PHE A 249 -11.24 8.62 -9.42
N GLU A 250 -10.78 9.40 -10.39
CA GLU A 250 -9.81 10.48 -10.17
C GLU A 250 -10.37 11.46 -9.12
N VAL A 251 -9.50 12.14 -8.36
CA VAL A 251 -9.93 13.16 -7.40
C VAL A 251 -10.60 14.30 -8.17
N THR A 252 -11.85 14.59 -7.82
CA THR A 252 -12.64 15.63 -8.49
C THR A 252 -12.30 17.03 -8.00
N GLN A 253 -12.67 18.05 -8.78
CA GLN A 253 -12.47 19.44 -8.43
C GLN A 253 -13.14 19.86 -7.12
N GLU A 254 -14.36 19.39 -6.85
CA GLU A 254 -15.06 19.70 -5.60
C GLU A 254 -14.40 19.02 -4.38
N GLN A 255 -13.94 17.77 -4.53
CA GLN A 255 -13.22 17.06 -3.47
C GLN A 255 -11.89 17.76 -3.17
N TYR A 256 -11.13 18.11 -4.21
CA TYR A 256 -9.88 18.85 -4.06
C TYR A 256 -10.12 20.21 -3.41
N GLN A 257 -11.12 20.97 -3.86
CA GLN A 257 -11.45 22.27 -3.28
C GLN A 257 -11.88 22.17 -1.82
N GLN A 258 -12.65 21.16 -1.45
CA GLN A 258 -13.10 20.92 -0.07
C GLN A 258 -11.91 20.68 0.88
N VAL A 259 -10.90 19.91 0.45
CA VAL A 259 -9.73 19.56 1.27
C VAL A 259 -8.63 20.64 1.22
N MET A 260 -8.42 21.23 0.04
CA MET A 260 -7.30 22.13 -0.22
C MET A 260 -7.66 23.61 -0.12
N GLY A 261 -8.94 23.96 -0.17
CA GLY A 261 -9.44 25.33 -0.15
C GLY A 261 -9.27 26.09 -1.46
N LYS A 262 -8.85 25.43 -2.54
CA LYS A 262 -8.59 26.03 -3.85
C LYS A 262 -8.91 25.06 -5.00
N ASN A 263 -9.13 25.59 -6.21
CA ASN A 263 -9.33 24.79 -7.42
C ASN A 263 -8.45 25.34 -8.57
N PRO A 264 -7.29 24.70 -8.85
CA PRO A 264 -6.34 25.17 -9.86
C PRO A 264 -6.72 24.83 -11.31
N SER A 265 -7.75 23.99 -11.51
CA SER A 265 -8.07 23.35 -12.78
C SER A 265 -8.41 24.35 -13.89
N ARG A 266 -7.90 24.12 -15.10
CA ARG A 266 -8.26 24.82 -16.32
C ARG A 266 -9.72 24.53 -16.74
N PHE A 267 -10.12 23.26 -16.78
CA PHE A 267 -11.42 22.83 -17.30
C PHE A 267 -12.45 22.73 -16.18
N LYS A 268 -13.26 23.78 -15.99
CA LYS A 268 -14.13 23.88 -14.81
C LYS A 268 -15.30 22.89 -14.82
N GLY A 269 -15.53 22.25 -13.67
CA GLY A 269 -16.72 21.47 -13.37
C GLY A 269 -16.52 20.62 -12.12
N ASN A 270 -17.45 20.68 -11.16
CA ASN A 270 -17.29 20.06 -9.84
C ASN A 270 -16.91 18.57 -9.89
N LYS A 271 -17.55 17.82 -10.80
CA LYS A 271 -17.35 16.38 -10.99
C LYS A 271 -16.26 16.03 -12.01
N ARG A 272 -15.53 17.01 -12.58
CA ARG A 272 -14.36 16.76 -13.42
C ARG A 272 -13.15 16.46 -12.54
N PRO A 273 -12.14 15.71 -13.04
CA PRO A 273 -10.91 15.53 -12.30
C PRO A 273 -10.26 16.89 -12.04
N VAL A 274 -9.61 17.01 -10.89
CA VAL A 274 -8.71 18.13 -10.65
C VAL A 274 -7.47 17.93 -11.52
N GLU A 275 -7.16 18.94 -12.33
CA GLU A 275 -5.90 19.05 -13.06
C GLU A 275 -5.16 20.36 -12.74
N ARG A 276 -3.94 20.50 -13.27
CA ARG A 276 -2.94 21.50 -12.87
C ARG A 276 -2.55 21.39 -11.40
N VAL A 277 -2.35 20.15 -10.96
CA VAL A 277 -1.86 19.82 -9.62
C VAL A 277 -0.52 19.12 -9.71
N SER A 278 0.42 19.57 -8.89
CA SER A 278 1.75 18.97 -8.81
C SER A 278 1.73 17.72 -7.94
N TRP A 279 2.78 16.90 -8.04
CA TRP A 279 2.92 15.73 -7.16
C TRP A 279 2.94 16.12 -5.68
N ASN A 280 3.62 17.23 -5.35
CA ASN A 280 3.66 17.77 -3.99
C ASN A 280 2.28 18.18 -3.48
N GLU A 281 1.47 18.82 -4.33
CA GLU A 281 0.10 19.19 -3.98
C GLU A 281 -0.83 17.99 -3.84
N ALA A 282 -0.64 16.95 -4.65
CA ALA A 282 -1.37 15.70 -4.53
C ALA A 282 -1.00 14.95 -3.22
N MET A 283 0.27 14.96 -2.83
CA MET A 283 0.71 14.44 -1.54
C MET A 283 0.22 15.27 -0.35
N GLU A 284 0.16 16.59 -0.46
CA GLU A 284 -0.44 17.46 0.54
C GLU A 284 -1.95 17.18 0.70
N PHE A 285 -2.67 16.92 -0.39
CA PHE A 285 -4.06 16.48 -0.33
C PHE A 285 -4.19 15.18 0.49
N CYS A 286 -3.36 14.16 0.20
CA CYS A 286 -3.32 12.91 0.98
C CYS A 286 -2.98 13.17 2.45
N LYS A 287 -2.02 14.05 2.73
CA LYS A 287 -1.63 14.43 4.10
C LYS A 287 -2.79 15.06 4.85
N ARG A 288 -3.58 15.92 4.21
CA ARG A 288 -4.78 16.52 4.82
C ARG A 288 -5.88 15.51 5.06
N LEU A 289 -6.10 14.55 4.15
CA LEU A 289 -7.03 13.44 4.41
C LEU A 289 -6.60 12.62 5.64
N ASN A 290 -5.30 12.48 5.88
CA ASN A 290 -4.78 11.77 7.04
C ASN A 290 -4.84 12.59 8.34
N GLN A 291 -5.11 13.90 8.28
CA GLN A 291 -5.25 14.71 9.50
C GLN A 291 -6.45 14.21 10.30
N ASN A 292 -6.21 13.86 11.57
CA ASN A 292 -7.22 13.34 12.50
C ASN A 292 -7.80 11.96 12.13
N GLN A 293 -7.16 11.20 11.23
CA GLN A 293 -7.58 9.84 10.87
C GLN A 293 -6.60 8.80 11.42
N ALA A 294 -6.95 8.16 12.54
CA ALA A 294 -6.10 7.15 13.17
C ALA A 294 -6.20 5.75 12.54
N GLU A 295 -7.23 5.50 11.70
CA GLU A 295 -7.57 4.17 11.17
C GLU A 295 -7.36 4.04 9.64
N ARG A 296 -6.88 5.11 8.98
CA ARG A 296 -6.71 5.22 7.52
C ARG A 296 -5.41 5.91 7.16
N SER A 297 -4.75 5.42 6.12
CA SER A 297 -3.56 6.06 5.55
C SER A 297 -3.74 6.22 4.05
N TYR A 298 -4.06 7.44 3.64
CA TYR A 298 -4.16 7.90 2.27
C TYR A 298 -2.79 8.25 1.69
N SER A 299 -2.54 7.83 0.46
CA SER A 299 -1.36 8.18 -0.33
C SER A 299 -1.68 8.16 -1.82
N LEU A 300 -0.71 8.51 -2.65
CA LEU A 300 -0.74 8.17 -4.07
C LEU A 300 -0.51 6.67 -4.27
N PRO A 301 -1.09 6.03 -5.31
CA PRO A 301 -0.80 4.64 -5.62
C PRO A 301 0.68 4.46 -5.95
N SER A 302 1.25 3.32 -5.58
CA SER A 302 2.46 2.88 -6.26
C SER A 302 2.16 2.62 -7.74
N GLU A 303 3.18 2.69 -8.59
CA GLU A 303 3.04 2.39 -10.01
C GLU A 303 2.53 0.96 -10.21
N ALA A 304 2.99 0.03 -9.37
CA ALA A 304 2.55 -1.36 -9.36
C ALA A 304 1.07 -1.50 -8.96
N GLN A 305 0.62 -0.80 -7.92
CA GLN A 305 -0.79 -0.76 -7.51
C GLN A 305 -1.66 -0.20 -8.64
N TRP A 306 -1.21 0.88 -9.29
CA TRP A 306 -1.93 1.49 -10.40
C TRP A 306 -2.09 0.54 -11.58
N GLU A 307 -1.00 -0.11 -12.04
CA GLU A 307 -1.08 -1.02 -13.19
C GLU A 307 -1.94 -2.25 -12.88
N TYR A 308 -1.78 -2.83 -11.69
CA TYR A 308 -2.59 -3.94 -11.23
C TYR A 308 -4.08 -3.60 -11.25
N ALA A 309 -4.41 -2.45 -10.68
CA ALA A 309 -5.76 -1.93 -10.58
C ALA A 309 -6.33 -1.62 -11.98
N CYS A 310 -5.56 -0.99 -12.86
CA CYS A 310 -5.95 -0.67 -14.24
C CYS A 310 -6.29 -1.95 -15.02
N ARG A 311 -5.41 -2.97 -14.96
CA ARG A 311 -5.61 -4.25 -15.66
C ARG A 311 -6.82 -5.03 -15.18
N ALA A 312 -7.11 -5.00 -13.88
CA ALA A 312 -8.20 -5.78 -13.27
C ALA A 312 -8.23 -7.26 -13.70
N GLY A 313 -7.04 -7.87 -13.82
CA GLY A 313 -6.84 -9.27 -14.25
C GLY A 313 -6.66 -9.48 -15.76
N GLU A 314 -6.87 -8.46 -16.59
CA GLU A 314 -6.72 -8.55 -18.04
C GLU A 314 -5.24 -8.45 -18.48
N LYS A 315 -4.95 -9.15 -19.58
CA LYS A 315 -3.60 -9.24 -20.18
C LYS A 315 -3.46 -8.43 -21.47
N THR A 316 -4.54 -7.80 -21.90
CA THR A 316 -4.57 -6.96 -23.10
C THR A 316 -4.01 -5.57 -22.82
N PRO A 317 -3.70 -4.77 -23.87
CA PRO A 317 -3.20 -3.42 -23.70
C PRO A 317 -4.17 -2.49 -22.95
N PHE A 318 -5.47 -2.74 -23.02
CA PHE A 318 -6.52 -2.06 -22.27
C PHE A 318 -7.36 -3.06 -21.49
N HIS A 319 -7.99 -2.66 -20.38
CA HIS A 319 -8.88 -3.55 -19.62
C HIS A 319 -10.13 -3.95 -20.45
N CYS A 320 -10.54 -3.12 -21.40
CA CYS A 320 -11.68 -3.40 -22.28
C CYS A 320 -11.32 -4.31 -23.46
N GLY A 321 -10.04 -4.58 -23.75
CA GLY A 321 -9.64 -5.48 -24.82
C GLY A 321 -8.38 -5.07 -25.55
N LYS A 322 -8.26 -5.54 -26.80
CA LYS A 322 -7.08 -5.29 -27.66
C LYS A 322 -7.05 -3.87 -28.23
N THR A 323 -8.14 -3.12 -28.08
CA THR A 323 -8.27 -1.73 -28.48
C THR A 323 -9.21 -0.96 -27.54
N ILE A 324 -9.35 0.35 -27.76
CA ILE A 324 -10.21 1.24 -27.01
C ILE A 324 -10.90 2.23 -27.97
N THR A 325 -12.07 2.75 -27.60
CA THR A 325 -12.84 3.72 -28.41
C THR A 325 -13.17 4.95 -27.58
N ASP A 326 -13.61 6.03 -28.23
CA ASP A 326 -14.05 7.27 -27.60
C ASP A 326 -15.33 7.12 -26.75
N LYS A 327 -15.98 5.95 -26.79
CA LYS A 327 -17.10 5.55 -25.93
C LYS A 327 -16.66 4.85 -24.64
N LEU A 328 -15.38 4.51 -24.53
CA LEU A 328 -14.80 3.78 -23.40
C LEU A 328 -13.78 4.60 -22.61
N ALA A 329 -13.33 5.71 -23.18
CA ALA A 329 -12.35 6.60 -22.56
C ALA A 329 -12.37 7.99 -23.21
N ASN A 330 -11.78 8.96 -22.51
CA ASN A 330 -11.55 10.30 -23.04
C ASN A 330 -10.08 10.51 -23.42
N TYR A 331 -9.78 10.55 -24.71
CA TYR A 331 -8.43 10.72 -25.26
C TYR A 331 -8.51 11.35 -26.66
N ASP A 332 -7.38 11.57 -27.33
CA ASP A 332 -7.38 11.94 -28.74
C ASP A 332 -7.69 10.72 -29.62
N ALA A 333 -9.00 10.50 -29.83
CA ALA A 333 -9.55 9.40 -30.60
C ALA A 333 -9.53 9.61 -32.12
N ILE A 334 -8.91 10.68 -32.64
CA ILE A 334 -8.68 10.82 -34.08
C ILE A 334 -7.66 9.76 -34.55
N ARG A 335 -6.76 9.33 -33.65
CA ARG A 335 -5.85 8.21 -33.86
C ARG A 335 -6.44 6.92 -33.31
N THR A 336 -6.19 5.84 -34.03
CA THR A 336 -6.62 4.48 -33.66
C THR A 336 -5.42 3.65 -33.20
N TYR A 337 -5.68 2.73 -32.29
CA TYR A 337 -4.74 1.74 -31.78
C TYR A 337 -4.79 0.43 -32.57
N ALA A 338 -5.96 -0.05 -33.01
CA ALA A 338 -6.11 -1.28 -33.79
C ALA A 338 -6.91 -1.01 -35.08
N SER A 339 -8.03 -1.71 -35.26
CA SER A 339 -8.90 -1.62 -36.45
C SER A 339 -10.23 -0.94 -36.13
N GLU A 340 -10.36 -0.33 -34.96
CA GLU A 340 -11.51 0.49 -34.60
C GLU A 340 -11.60 1.77 -35.44
N PRO A 341 -12.81 2.32 -35.65
CA PRO A 341 -12.96 3.60 -36.31
C PRO A 341 -12.39 4.74 -35.45
N ALA A 342 -11.90 5.79 -36.12
CA ALA A 342 -11.58 7.04 -35.45
C ALA A 342 -12.84 7.61 -34.77
N GLY A 343 -12.66 8.13 -33.57
CA GLY A 343 -13.71 8.68 -32.71
C GLY A 343 -13.55 10.17 -32.46
N LYS A 344 -14.31 10.67 -31.47
CA LYS A 344 -14.33 12.07 -31.06
C LYS A 344 -13.15 12.43 -30.15
N TYR A 345 -12.32 13.35 -30.61
CA TYR A 345 -11.37 14.05 -29.74
C TYR A 345 -12.06 15.23 -29.04
N ARG A 346 -12.26 15.12 -27.72
CA ARG A 346 -13.03 16.10 -26.93
C ARG A 346 -12.24 17.38 -26.61
N ARG A 347 -10.90 17.30 -26.56
CA ARG A 347 -9.99 18.44 -26.29
C ARG A 347 -10.13 19.08 -24.91
N GLU A 348 -10.76 18.36 -23.98
CA GLU A 348 -10.96 18.75 -22.59
C GLU A 348 -11.22 17.50 -21.73
N THR A 349 -11.15 17.65 -20.41
CA THR A 349 -11.57 16.60 -19.47
C THR A 349 -13.06 16.29 -19.58
N THR A 350 -13.50 15.18 -19.01
CA THR A 350 -14.92 14.85 -18.81
C THR A 350 -15.20 14.67 -17.32
N PRO A 351 -16.46 14.78 -16.86
CA PRO A 351 -16.82 14.34 -15.52
C PRO A 351 -16.33 12.91 -15.27
N VAL A 352 -15.81 12.64 -14.08
CA VAL A 352 -15.38 11.29 -13.71
C VAL A 352 -16.56 10.32 -13.77
N GLY A 353 -16.29 9.07 -14.13
CA GLY A 353 -17.33 8.05 -14.29
C GLY A 353 -18.17 8.17 -15.56
N SER A 354 -17.75 9.00 -16.53
CA SER A 354 -18.48 9.15 -17.81
C SER A 354 -18.39 7.90 -18.71
N PHE A 355 -17.46 6.99 -18.43
CA PHE A 355 -17.22 5.78 -19.21
C PHE A 355 -17.32 4.53 -18.33
N PRO A 356 -17.57 3.34 -18.92
CA PRO A 356 -17.71 2.11 -18.15
C PRO A 356 -16.49 1.77 -17.29
N ALA A 357 -16.72 1.13 -16.15
CA ALA A 357 -15.66 0.73 -15.25
C ALA A 357 -14.86 -0.47 -15.78
N ASN A 358 -13.68 -0.68 -15.19
CA ASN A 358 -12.94 -1.93 -15.34
C ASN A 358 -13.45 -3.04 -14.41
N GLY A 359 -12.83 -4.22 -14.45
CA GLY A 359 -13.26 -5.38 -13.66
C GLY A 359 -13.20 -5.21 -12.14
N PHE A 360 -12.54 -4.19 -11.61
CA PHE A 360 -12.52 -3.88 -10.19
C PHE A 360 -13.50 -2.77 -9.81
N GLY A 361 -14.23 -2.18 -10.76
CA GLY A 361 -15.15 -1.08 -10.48
C GLY A 361 -14.48 0.29 -10.45
N LEU A 362 -13.28 0.40 -11.04
CA LEU A 362 -12.56 1.67 -11.21
C LEU A 362 -12.90 2.28 -12.57
N TYR A 363 -13.06 3.59 -12.58
CA TYR A 363 -13.43 4.38 -13.76
C TYR A 363 -12.24 5.21 -14.23
N ASP A 364 -12.28 5.58 -15.52
CA ASP A 364 -11.31 6.49 -16.14
C ASP A 364 -9.84 6.00 -16.03
N MET A 365 -9.62 4.68 -15.95
CA MET A 365 -8.27 4.10 -15.91
C MET A 365 -7.50 4.21 -17.23
N HIS A 366 -8.15 4.74 -18.27
CA HIS A 366 -7.62 5.01 -19.60
C HIS A 366 -8.07 6.42 -20.04
N GLY A 367 -7.12 7.34 -20.21
CA GLY A 367 -7.40 8.71 -20.64
C GLY A 367 -7.85 9.64 -19.50
N ASN A 368 -8.65 10.64 -19.84
CA ASN A 368 -9.08 11.77 -19.02
C ASN A 368 -7.92 12.61 -18.47
N VAL A 369 -7.25 12.23 -17.40
CA VAL A 369 -5.98 12.84 -16.96
C VAL A 369 -4.92 11.79 -16.65
N TRP A 370 -3.65 12.14 -16.89
CA TRP A 370 -2.53 11.37 -16.36
C TRP A 370 -2.56 11.46 -14.84
N GLU A 371 -2.23 10.36 -14.17
CA GLU A 371 -2.34 10.26 -12.73
C GLU A 371 -0.97 10.09 -12.06
N TRP A 372 -0.69 10.94 -11.08
CA TRP A 372 0.51 10.83 -10.25
C TRP A 372 0.56 9.51 -9.48
N CYS A 373 1.69 8.81 -9.58
CA CYS A 373 2.08 7.71 -8.70
C CYS A 373 3.12 8.16 -7.68
N PHE A 374 3.27 7.40 -6.60
CA PHE A 374 4.22 7.71 -5.54
C PHE A 374 5.69 7.55 -5.98
N ASP A 375 5.93 6.57 -6.88
CA ASP A 375 7.22 6.12 -7.38
C ASP A 375 8.08 7.22 -7.99
N ASP A 376 9.38 7.11 -7.76
CA ASP A 376 10.38 7.83 -8.55
C ASP A 376 10.53 7.16 -9.91
N TRP A 377 10.76 7.96 -10.95
CA TRP A 377 10.89 7.42 -12.30
C TRP A 377 12.18 6.63 -12.48
N HIS A 378 12.06 5.49 -13.17
CA HIS A 378 13.16 4.61 -13.56
C HIS A 378 13.03 4.27 -15.04
N ASN A 379 14.14 4.15 -15.77
CA ASN A 379 14.10 3.94 -17.23
C ASN A 379 13.80 2.49 -17.66
N ASN A 380 13.60 1.56 -16.73
CA ASN A 380 13.23 0.15 -16.95
C ASN A 380 12.81 -0.50 -15.62
N TYR A 381 12.36 -1.76 -15.64
CA TYR A 381 11.95 -2.54 -14.46
C TYR A 381 13.01 -3.51 -13.90
N LYS A 382 14.29 -3.39 -14.27
CA LYS A 382 15.35 -4.23 -13.70
C LYS A 382 15.57 -3.83 -12.24
N GLY A 383 15.28 -4.74 -11.32
CA GLY A 383 15.36 -4.47 -9.89
C GLY A 383 14.12 -3.79 -9.30
N ALA A 384 13.02 -3.69 -10.06
CA ALA A 384 11.75 -3.19 -9.55
C ALA A 384 11.25 -4.03 -8.35
N PRO A 385 10.58 -3.41 -7.36
CA PRO A 385 9.90 -4.12 -6.29
C PRO A 385 8.87 -5.12 -6.82
N THR A 386 8.71 -6.25 -6.12
CA THR A 386 7.80 -7.35 -6.53
C THR A 386 6.64 -7.55 -5.57
N ASP A 387 6.48 -6.67 -4.59
CA ASP A 387 5.48 -6.75 -3.50
C ASP A 387 4.42 -5.63 -3.57
N GLY A 388 4.39 -4.89 -4.67
CA GLY A 388 3.47 -3.77 -4.88
C GLY A 388 3.86 -2.49 -4.15
N SER A 389 4.99 -2.45 -3.46
CA SER A 389 5.54 -1.21 -2.90
C SER A 389 6.03 -0.26 -4.01
N ALA A 390 6.09 1.03 -3.69
CA ALA A 390 6.62 2.04 -4.60
C ALA A 390 8.14 1.91 -4.76
N TRP A 391 8.63 2.13 -5.97
CA TRP A 391 10.06 2.13 -6.28
C TRP A 391 10.66 3.51 -6.06
N ILE A 392 11.53 3.62 -5.06
CA ILE A 392 12.18 4.87 -4.64
C ILE A 392 13.66 4.84 -5.00
N GLY A 393 14.24 6.00 -5.33
CA GLY A 393 15.67 6.13 -5.67
C GLY A 393 15.97 6.08 -7.16
N GLY A 394 15.15 6.77 -7.97
CA GLY A 394 15.22 6.82 -9.44
C GLY A 394 16.58 7.17 -10.06
N THR A 395 16.80 6.76 -11.31
CA THR A 395 18.08 6.89 -12.05
C THR A 395 18.28 8.25 -12.76
N GLY A 396 17.51 9.28 -12.42
CA GLY A 396 17.58 10.62 -13.02
C GLY A 396 17.74 11.72 -11.95
N SER A 397 17.77 13.00 -12.34
CA SER A 397 17.71 14.10 -11.36
C SER A 397 16.58 13.81 -10.37
N ASN A 398 16.90 13.76 -9.07
CA ASN A 398 16.18 13.15 -7.92
C ASN A 398 14.69 13.50 -7.70
N ASP A 399 13.99 14.01 -8.71
CA ASP A 399 12.68 14.64 -8.59
C ASP A 399 11.63 14.14 -9.59
N ILE A 400 11.99 13.35 -10.61
CA ILE A 400 11.01 12.89 -11.62
C ILE A 400 10.09 11.83 -11.03
N LYS A 401 8.78 12.03 -11.21
CA LYS A 401 7.72 11.16 -10.69
C LYS A 401 6.99 10.43 -11.81
N VAL A 402 6.47 9.24 -11.48
CA VAL A 402 5.74 8.41 -12.44
C VAL A 402 4.33 8.94 -12.66
N LEU A 403 3.90 8.95 -13.93
CA LEU A 403 2.53 9.23 -14.37
C LEU A 403 1.98 8.03 -15.14
N ARG A 404 0.69 7.72 -14.93
CA ARG A 404 -0.01 6.58 -15.55
C ARG A 404 -1.37 6.98 -16.12
N GLY A 405 -1.89 6.20 -17.07
CA GLY A 405 -3.28 6.33 -17.55
C GLY A 405 -3.49 6.94 -18.94
N GLY A 406 -2.61 7.83 -19.42
CA GLY A 406 -2.91 8.67 -20.57
C GLY A 406 -3.77 9.88 -20.17
N SER A 407 -4.23 10.68 -21.12
CA SER A 407 -5.16 11.79 -20.84
C SER A 407 -6.01 12.15 -22.05
N TRP A 408 -6.92 13.10 -21.87
CA TRP A 408 -7.72 13.70 -22.93
C TRP A 408 -6.89 14.16 -24.14
N LEU A 409 -5.63 14.55 -23.93
CA LEU A 409 -4.73 15.13 -24.93
C LEU A 409 -3.96 14.08 -25.77
N TYR A 410 -3.79 12.86 -25.27
CA TYR A 410 -2.87 11.88 -25.86
C TYR A 410 -3.59 10.83 -26.71
N TYR A 411 -2.84 10.25 -27.67
CA TYR A 411 -3.28 9.14 -28.50
C TYR A 411 -3.47 7.85 -27.68
N PRO A 412 -4.27 6.88 -28.17
CA PRO A 412 -4.62 5.68 -27.38
C PRO A 412 -3.41 4.82 -27.01
N VAL A 413 -2.30 4.88 -27.74
CA VAL A 413 -1.05 4.17 -27.39
C VAL A 413 -0.53 4.55 -26.01
N PHE A 414 -0.78 5.78 -25.56
CA PHE A 414 -0.37 6.29 -24.25
C PHE A 414 -1.39 5.97 -23.14
N CYS A 415 -2.58 5.48 -23.52
CA CYS A 415 -3.62 5.10 -22.58
C CYS A 415 -3.56 3.62 -22.20
N ARG A 416 -2.59 2.84 -22.72
CA ARG A 416 -2.45 1.41 -22.39
C ARG A 416 -2.15 1.23 -20.90
N CYS A 417 -2.57 0.09 -20.35
CA CYS A 417 -2.28 -0.31 -18.96
C CYS A 417 -0.80 -0.17 -18.61
N ALA A 418 0.10 -0.57 -19.52
CA ALA A 418 1.54 -0.57 -19.30
C ALA A 418 2.23 0.76 -19.64
N SER A 419 1.54 1.73 -20.25
CA SER A 419 2.20 2.95 -20.73
C SER A 419 2.60 3.86 -19.58
N ARG A 420 3.88 4.22 -19.54
CA ARG A 420 4.47 5.17 -18.59
C ARG A 420 4.67 6.49 -19.33
N HIS A 421 4.39 7.62 -18.68
CA HIS A 421 4.69 8.91 -19.30
C HIS A 421 6.22 9.07 -19.43
N ILE A 422 6.67 9.45 -20.63
CA ILE A 422 8.09 9.57 -20.98
C ILE A 422 8.64 10.98 -20.78
N SER A 423 7.79 11.96 -20.46
CA SER A 423 8.23 13.32 -20.13
C SER A 423 8.63 13.41 -18.66
N ASN A 424 9.76 14.07 -18.42
CA ASN A 424 10.38 14.22 -17.12
C ASN A 424 9.63 15.24 -16.25
N PHE A 425 8.44 14.88 -15.74
CA PHE A 425 7.70 15.73 -14.81
C PHE A 425 8.21 15.54 -13.37
N GLY A 426 8.71 16.63 -12.80
CA GLY A 426 9.18 16.74 -11.43
C GLY A 426 8.06 16.95 -10.41
N ARG A 427 8.43 17.10 -9.13
CA ARG A 427 7.44 17.16 -8.04
C ARG A 427 6.59 18.42 -8.00
N VAL A 428 7.06 19.48 -8.66
CA VAL A 428 6.42 20.82 -8.68
C VAL A 428 5.74 21.12 -10.02
N ASP A 429 5.96 20.28 -11.03
CA ASP A 429 5.42 20.54 -12.36
C ASP A 429 3.90 20.32 -12.38
N VAL A 430 3.22 21.11 -13.20
CA VAL A 430 1.76 21.06 -13.36
C VAL A 430 1.40 21.11 -14.84
N ALA A 431 0.36 20.37 -15.23
CA ALA A 431 -0.23 20.46 -16.55
C ALA A 431 -1.76 20.26 -16.48
N ASP A 432 -2.48 20.76 -17.47
CA ASP A 432 -3.95 20.67 -17.58
C ASP A 432 -4.46 19.30 -18.03
N PHE A 433 -3.56 18.34 -18.09
CA PHE A 433 -3.82 16.95 -18.36
C PHE A 433 -3.26 16.03 -17.27
N ILE A 434 -2.75 16.58 -16.15
CA ILE A 434 -2.22 15.83 -15.02
C ILE A 434 -3.10 16.07 -13.79
N GLY A 435 -3.61 14.97 -13.24
CA GLY A 435 -4.32 14.91 -11.97
C GLY A 435 -3.82 13.73 -11.14
N PHE A 436 -4.68 13.14 -10.32
CA PHE A 436 -4.34 11.98 -9.51
C PHE A 436 -5.58 11.27 -8.97
N ARG A 437 -5.39 10.02 -8.53
CA ARG A 437 -6.29 9.32 -7.62
C ARG A 437 -5.51 8.90 -6.38
N VAL A 438 -6.22 8.55 -5.32
CA VAL A 438 -5.60 8.15 -4.05
C VAL A 438 -5.81 6.66 -3.78
N VAL A 439 -4.92 6.10 -2.98
CA VAL A 439 -5.09 4.79 -2.35
C VAL A 439 -5.17 4.96 -0.85
N CYS A 440 -5.82 4.01 -0.19
CA CYS A 440 -5.86 3.93 1.26
C CYS A 440 -5.58 2.48 1.70
N VAL A 441 -4.82 2.37 2.77
CA VAL A 441 -4.72 1.14 3.56
C VAL A 441 -5.22 1.43 4.96
N GLY A 442 -5.60 0.39 5.71
CA GLY A 442 -5.92 0.57 7.12
C GLY A 442 -4.69 1.16 7.81
N ALA A 443 -4.84 2.30 8.48
CA ALA A 443 -3.75 2.79 9.29
C ALA A 443 -3.45 1.71 10.32
N ARG A 444 -2.16 1.47 10.47
CA ARG A 444 -1.70 0.86 11.68
C ARG A 444 -1.94 1.96 12.77
N THR A 445 -2.98 1.80 13.61
CA THR A 445 -3.16 2.34 14.98
C THR A 445 -1.94 2.20 15.92
N MET A 446 -1.11 3.27 15.99
CA MET A 446 0.11 3.43 16.80
C MET A 446 0.21 2.64 18.11
#